data_AF-A0A377ZRN4-F1
#
_entry.id   AF-A0A377ZRN4-F1
#
_cell.length_a   1.000
_cell.length_b   1.000
_cell.length_c   1.000
_cell.angle_alpha   90.00
_cell.angle_beta   90.00
_cell.angle_gamma   90.00
#
_symmetry.space_group_name_H-M   'P 1'
#
loop_
_entity.id
_entity.type
_entity.pdbx_description
1 polymer ?
#
loop_
_entity_poly.entity_id
_entity_poly.type
_entity_poly.pdbx_seq_one_letter_code
_entity_poly.pdbx_strand_id
1 'polypeptide(L)'
;MAQVMAIGEQLEAGLTREQLQRLLPAGAARNAIDCALWDLQARREGKTLAQLLGVALPDRVITAQTVVIGTPDQMAASAAALWQAGAQLLKVKLDDRLISERLIAIRQAAPEATLIVDANESWHSEGLAARCQLLADLGVAMLEQPLPADDDSALENFVHPLPICADESCHTRESLPRLRGRYEMVNIKLDKTGGLTEAAGSGRGGGNGRDLNGCWAVCFAPRAGSPPRSLWRRWRASLTSTARHGWRWTLSRRCGSAPACFIFKPASAADRSSPAGNAPLPRRRRPAGTRR
;
A
#
# COMPACT_ATOMS: atom_id res chain seq x y z
N MET A 1 20.36 1.79 -5.53
CA MET A 1 21.60 1.07 -5.18
C MET A 1 22.73 2.02 -4.82
N ALA A 2 23.02 3.04 -5.66
CA ALA A 2 24.08 4.02 -5.39
C ALA A 2 24.01 4.65 -4.00
N GLN A 3 22.82 5.11 -3.57
CA GLN A 3 22.60 5.67 -2.22
C GLN A 3 22.96 4.70 -1.08
N VAL A 4 22.66 3.40 -1.23
CA VAL A 4 22.99 2.39 -0.21
C VAL A 4 24.50 2.18 -0.13
N MET A 5 25.15 2.08 -1.29
CA MET A 5 26.61 1.90 -1.37
C MET A 5 27.38 3.09 -0.81
N ALA A 6 26.85 4.31 -0.97
CA ALA A 6 27.47 5.54 -0.49
C ALA A 6 27.60 5.62 1.05
N ILE A 7 26.83 4.81 1.80
CA ILE A 7 26.89 4.80 3.27
C ILE A 7 27.37 3.46 3.84
N GLY A 8 28.05 2.64 3.04
CA GLY A 8 28.49 1.29 3.43
C GLY A 8 29.43 1.28 4.64
N GLU A 9 30.44 2.16 4.65
CA GLU A 9 31.41 2.26 5.76
C GLU A 9 30.74 2.66 7.07
N GLN A 10 29.78 3.60 7.01
CA GLN A 10 29.01 4.04 8.18
C GLN A 10 28.16 2.89 8.73
N LEU A 11 27.55 2.08 7.85
CA LEU A 11 26.78 0.90 8.25
C LEU A 11 27.67 -0.12 8.97
N GLU A 12 28.88 -0.39 8.45
CA GLU A 12 29.86 -1.28 9.07
C GLU A 12 30.35 -0.74 10.42
N ALA A 13 30.47 0.58 10.55
CA ALA A 13 30.80 1.26 11.80
C ALA A 13 29.64 1.34 12.82
N GLY A 14 28.49 0.71 12.53
CA GLY A 14 27.37 0.64 13.48
C GLY A 14 26.39 1.81 13.42
N LEU A 15 26.15 2.37 12.23
CA LEU A 15 25.15 3.42 12.00
C LEU A 15 23.80 3.12 12.67
N THR A 16 23.30 4.10 13.43
CA THR A 16 21.98 4.05 14.07
C THR A 16 20.87 4.51 13.13
N ARG A 17 19.61 4.19 13.45
CA ARG A 17 18.44 4.63 12.65
C ARG A 17 18.30 6.15 12.64
N GLU A 18 18.63 6.80 13.75
CA GLU A 18 18.53 8.25 13.94
C GLU A 18 19.61 8.99 13.14
N GLN A 19 20.79 8.38 12.97
CA GLN A 19 21.81 8.88 12.06
C GLN A 19 21.43 8.64 10.60
N LEU A 20 20.84 7.48 10.27
CA LEU A 20 20.35 7.16 8.93
C LEU A 20 19.38 8.21 8.39
N GLN A 21 18.49 8.77 9.22
CA GLN A 21 17.55 9.83 8.81
C GLN A 21 18.25 11.08 8.25
N ARG A 22 19.49 11.36 8.69
CA ARG A 22 20.29 12.52 8.26
C ARG A 22 21.22 12.21 7.08
N LEU A 23 21.58 10.95 6.88
CA LEU A 23 22.50 10.54 5.82
C LEU A 23 21.82 10.25 4.49
N LEU A 24 20.57 9.77 4.52
CA LEU A 24 19.81 9.51 3.31
C LEU A 24 18.51 10.31 3.31
N PRO A 25 18.09 10.81 2.13
CA PRO A 25 16.76 11.40 1.98
C PRO A 25 15.68 10.32 2.18
N ALA A 26 14.46 10.77 2.47
CA ALA A 26 13.30 9.90 2.46
C ALA A 26 13.15 9.22 1.10
N GLY A 27 12.84 7.92 1.10
CA GLY A 27 12.86 7.14 -0.13
C GLY A 27 13.14 5.66 0.10
N ALA A 28 13.02 4.88 -0.97
CA ALA A 28 13.17 3.43 -0.95
C ALA A 28 14.53 2.96 -0.40
N ALA A 29 15.62 3.68 -0.66
CA ALA A 29 16.95 3.32 -0.15
C ALA A 29 17.01 3.43 1.38
N ARG A 30 16.57 4.57 1.92
CA ARG A 30 16.50 4.78 3.38
C ARG A 30 15.56 3.78 4.03
N ASN A 31 14.40 3.54 3.44
CA ASN A 31 13.43 2.55 3.92
C ASN A 31 14.05 1.16 4.07
N ALA A 32 14.75 0.68 3.04
CA ALA A 32 15.35 -0.65 3.06
C ALA A 32 16.35 -0.83 4.21
N ILE A 33 17.18 0.19 4.45
CA ILE A 33 18.18 0.17 5.52
C ILE A 33 17.51 0.34 6.89
N ASP A 34 16.56 1.26 7.02
CA ASP A 34 15.81 1.49 8.25
C ASP A 34 15.09 0.22 8.71
N CYS A 35 14.41 -0.47 7.80
CA CYS A 35 13.77 -1.76 8.06
C CYS A 35 14.79 -2.82 8.49
N ALA A 36 15.96 -2.87 7.87
CA ALA A 36 17.02 -3.82 8.26
C ALA A 36 17.57 -3.52 9.66
N LEU A 37 17.73 -2.26 10.03
CA LEU A 37 18.16 -1.85 11.37
C LEU A 37 17.10 -2.17 12.44
N TRP A 38 15.81 -1.97 12.13
CA TRP A 38 14.70 -2.39 12.98
C TRP A 38 14.68 -3.92 13.20
N ASP A 39 14.80 -4.72 12.13
CA ASP A 39 14.86 -6.19 12.22
C ASP A 39 16.09 -6.67 13.01
N LEU A 40 17.26 -6.03 12.80
CA LEU A 40 18.48 -6.35 13.55
C LEU A 40 18.30 -6.08 15.05
N GLN A 41 17.73 -4.94 15.44
CA GLN A 41 17.46 -4.63 16.84
C GLN A 41 16.48 -5.63 17.46
N ALA A 42 15.36 -5.91 16.76
CA ALA A 42 14.35 -6.86 17.20
C ALA A 42 14.96 -8.24 17.51
N ARG A 43 15.84 -8.73 16.62
CA ARG A 43 16.55 -10.00 16.79
C ARG A 43 17.53 -9.99 17.96
N ARG A 44 18.30 -8.91 18.12
CA ARG A 44 19.27 -8.77 19.22
C ARG A 44 18.59 -8.72 20.59
N GLU A 45 17.43 -8.10 20.66
CA GLU A 45 16.66 -7.98 21.92
C GLU A 45 15.67 -9.12 22.17
N GLY A 46 15.49 -10.04 21.22
CA GLY A 46 14.48 -11.10 21.33
C GLY A 46 13.04 -10.56 21.38
N LYS A 47 12.78 -9.41 20.75
CA LYS A 47 11.49 -8.71 20.77
C LYS A 47 10.89 -8.64 19.36
N THR A 48 9.57 -8.55 19.30
CA THR A 48 8.84 -8.18 18.08
C THR A 48 8.93 -6.68 17.83
N LEU A 49 8.69 -6.23 16.59
CA LEU A 49 8.63 -4.80 16.26
C LEU A 49 7.54 -4.06 17.05
N ALA A 50 6.39 -4.71 17.28
CA ALA A 50 5.30 -4.15 18.08
C ALA A 50 5.75 -3.88 19.53
N GLN A 51 6.48 -4.82 20.13
CA GLN A 51 7.05 -4.66 21.47
C GLN A 51 8.10 -3.54 21.51
N LEU A 52 8.97 -3.44 20.50
CA LEU A 52 9.95 -2.35 20.42
C LEU A 52 9.29 -0.97 20.26
N LEU A 53 8.21 -0.90 19.49
CA LEU A 53 7.44 0.33 19.27
C LEU A 53 6.50 0.68 20.44
N GLY A 54 6.27 -0.27 21.36
CA GLY A 54 5.30 -0.13 22.44
C GLY A 54 3.86 0.00 21.94
N VAL A 55 3.51 -0.69 20.85
CA VAL A 55 2.16 -0.63 20.25
C VAL A 55 1.45 -1.98 20.35
N ALA A 56 0.15 -1.94 20.58
CA ALA A 56 -0.72 -3.10 20.42
C ALA A 56 -1.15 -3.21 18.96
N LEU A 57 -0.95 -4.37 18.34
CA LEU A 57 -1.47 -4.66 17.01
C LEU A 57 -2.89 -5.21 17.14
N PRO A 58 -3.80 -4.88 16.20
CA PRO A 58 -5.11 -5.51 16.16
C PRO A 58 -4.98 -6.98 15.75
N ASP A 59 -5.91 -7.82 16.22
CA ASP A 59 -5.95 -9.24 15.86
C ASP A 59 -6.16 -9.47 14.36
N ARG A 60 -6.81 -8.51 13.69
CA ARG A 60 -7.09 -8.54 12.26
C ARG A 60 -6.91 -7.16 11.66
N VAL A 61 -6.43 -7.18 10.43
CA VAL A 61 -6.24 -6.00 9.58
C VAL A 61 -6.95 -6.27 8.26
N ILE A 62 -7.84 -5.37 7.85
CA ILE A 62 -8.52 -5.46 6.57
C ILE A 62 -7.62 -4.83 5.51
N THR A 63 -7.36 -5.54 4.43
CA THR A 63 -6.57 -5.04 3.30
C THR A 63 -7.48 -4.68 2.15
N ALA A 64 -7.21 -3.55 1.48
CA ALA A 64 -7.95 -3.22 0.27
C ALA A 64 -7.49 -4.11 -0.88
N GLN A 65 -8.43 -4.71 -1.60
CA GLN A 65 -8.16 -5.34 -2.89
C GLN A 65 -8.38 -4.31 -3.99
N THR A 66 -7.43 -4.22 -4.93
CA THR A 66 -7.47 -3.17 -5.96
C THR A 66 -8.28 -3.63 -7.18
N VAL A 67 -9.29 -2.85 -7.54
CA VAL A 67 -9.93 -2.90 -8.87
C VAL A 67 -9.10 -2.02 -9.79
N VAL A 68 -8.42 -2.65 -10.74
CA VAL A 68 -7.57 -1.96 -11.72
C VAL A 68 -8.46 -1.26 -12.74
N ILE A 69 -8.01 -0.10 -13.21
CA ILE A 69 -8.73 0.69 -14.20
C ILE A 69 -8.94 -0.10 -15.51
N GLY A 70 -10.14 0.01 -16.07
CA GLY A 70 -10.56 -0.69 -17.29
C GLY A 70 -11.86 -0.11 -17.85
N THR A 71 -12.57 -0.87 -18.67
CA THR A 71 -13.96 -0.53 -19.03
C THR A 71 -14.90 -0.75 -17.84
N PRO A 72 -16.09 -0.12 -17.81
CA PRO A 72 -17.08 -0.35 -16.75
C PRO A 72 -17.33 -1.84 -16.48
N ASP A 73 -17.55 -2.63 -17.54
CA ASP A 73 -17.80 -4.08 -17.41
C ASP A 73 -16.61 -4.85 -16.83
N GLN A 74 -15.39 -4.54 -17.27
CA GLN A 74 -14.17 -5.19 -16.76
C GLN A 74 -13.99 -4.89 -15.27
N MET A 75 -14.21 -3.64 -14.86
CA MET A 75 -14.08 -3.22 -13.48
C MET A 75 -15.18 -3.81 -12.59
N ALA A 76 -16.42 -3.88 -13.09
CA ALA A 76 -17.53 -4.54 -12.41
C ALA A 76 -17.27 -6.05 -12.21
N ALA A 77 -16.81 -6.74 -13.26
CA ALA A 77 -16.44 -8.16 -13.17
C ALA A 77 -15.29 -8.38 -12.18
N SER A 78 -14.27 -7.52 -12.19
CA SER A 78 -13.17 -7.57 -11.23
C SER A 78 -13.65 -7.33 -9.79
N ALA A 79 -14.52 -6.34 -9.57
CA ALA A 79 -15.09 -6.05 -8.25
C ALA A 79 -15.94 -7.21 -7.72
N ALA A 80 -16.81 -7.79 -8.56
CA ALA A 80 -17.60 -8.96 -8.20
C ALA A 80 -16.71 -10.16 -7.82
N ALA A 81 -15.68 -10.45 -8.62
CA ALA A 81 -14.76 -11.55 -8.34
C ALA A 81 -14.01 -11.35 -7.01
N LEU A 82 -13.52 -10.15 -6.73
CA LEU A 82 -12.86 -9.82 -5.47
C LEU A 82 -13.82 -9.94 -4.27
N TRP A 83 -15.04 -9.42 -4.41
CA TRP A 83 -16.08 -9.52 -3.38
C TRP A 83 -16.45 -10.97 -3.08
N GLN A 84 -16.68 -11.80 -4.11
CA GLN A 84 -16.96 -13.23 -3.98
C GLN A 84 -15.81 -14.00 -3.34
N ALA A 85 -14.57 -13.55 -3.55
CA ALA A 85 -13.38 -14.10 -2.86
C ALA A 85 -13.26 -13.66 -1.40
N GLY A 86 -14.19 -12.83 -0.89
CA GLY A 86 -14.26 -12.39 0.50
C GLY A 86 -13.60 -11.03 0.78
N ALA A 87 -13.24 -10.27 -0.25
CA ALA A 87 -12.72 -8.91 -0.05
C ALA A 87 -13.81 -8.01 0.54
N GLN A 88 -13.55 -7.34 1.66
CA GLN A 88 -14.52 -6.43 2.29
C GLN A 88 -14.34 -4.97 1.86
N LEU A 89 -13.12 -4.63 1.42
CA LEU A 89 -12.69 -3.30 1.06
C LEU A 89 -12.07 -3.34 -0.33
N LEU A 90 -12.60 -2.53 -1.25
CA LEU A 90 -12.13 -2.43 -2.62
C LEU A 90 -11.57 -1.03 -2.88
N LYS A 91 -10.34 -0.98 -3.39
CA LYS A 91 -9.69 0.25 -3.87
C LYS A 91 -9.89 0.36 -5.37
N VAL A 92 -10.70 1.31 -5.80
CA VAL A 92 -11.02 1.55 -7.22
C VAL A 92 -10.07 2.59 -7.77
N LYS A 93 -9.24 2.20 -8.73
CA LYS A 93 -8.38 3.14 -9.47
C LYS A 93 -9.18 3.79 -10.59
N LEU A 94 -9.17 5.12 -10.66
CA LEU A 94 -9.84 5.89 -11.71
C LEU A 94 -8.88 6.90 -12.35
N ASP A 95 -9.18 7.22 -13.61
CA ASP A 95 -8.70 8.41 -14.30
C ASP A 95 -9.84 9.45 -14.36
N ASP A 96 -9.73 10.46 -15.22
CA ASP A 96 -10.74 11.49 -15.42
C ASP A 96 -11.89 11.10 -16.36
N ARG A 97 -11.97 9.83 -16.80
CA ARG A 97 -12.94 9.34 -17.80
C ARG A 97 -13.90 8.32 -17.22
N LEU A 98 -15.12 8.29 -17.76
CA LEU A 98 -16.15 7.29 -17.45
C LEU A 98 -16.35 7.05 -15.93
N ILE A 99 -16.14 8.09 -15.11
CA ILE A 99 -16.12 7.99 -13.64
C ILE A 99 -17.45 7.43 -13.15
N SER A 100 -18.56 8.01 -13.62
CA SER A 100 -19.92 7.62 -13.27
C SER A 100 -20.22 6.19 -13.70
N GLU A 101 -19.95 5.87 -14.96
CA GLU A 101 -20.25 4.57 -15.56
C GLU A 101 -19.48 3.45 -14.84
N ARG A 102 -18.20 3.67 -14.55
CA ARG A 102 -17.36 2.70 -13.84
C ARG A 102 -17.84 2.52 -12.40
N LEU A 103 -18.09 3.60 -11.66
CA LEU A 103 -18.49 3.51 -10.25
C LEU A 103 -19.89 2.91 -10.08
N ILE A 104 -20.84 3.25 -10.95
CA ILE A 104 -22.19 2.65 -10.92
C ILE A 104 -22.08 1.14 -11.18
N ALA A 105 -21.34 0.72 -12.20
CA ALA A 105 -21.17 -0.69 -12.53
C ALA A 105 -20.49 -1.47 -11.39
N ILE A 106 -19.45 -0.91 -10.76
CA ILE A 106 -18.78 -1.51 -9.60
C ILE A 106 -19.72 -1.62 -8.40
N ARG A 107 -20.46 -0.56 -8.07
CA ARG A 107 -21.40 -0.57 -6.94
C ARG A 107 -22.51 -1.59 -7.14
N GLN A 108 -23.02 -1.76 -8.37
CA GLN A 108 -24.00 -2.81 -8.68
C GLN A 108 -23.42 -4.22 -8.51
N ALA A 109 -22.16 -4.42 -8.93
CA ALA A 109 -21.48 -5.71 -8.86
C ALA A 109 -21.03 -6.10 -7.44
N ALA A 110 -20.76 -5.12 -6.58
CA ALA A 110 -20.32 -5.32 -5.19
C ALA A 110 -21.05 -4.35 -4.24
N PRO A 111 -22.37 -4.53 -4.01
CA PRO A 111 -23.22 -3.54 -3.35
C PRO A 111 -22.82 -3.25 -1.91
N GLU A 112 -22.37 -4.27 -1.18
CA GLU A 112 -22.01 -4.16 0.25
C GLU A 112 -20.51 -3.93 0.49
N ALA A 113 -19.69 -3.92 -0.55
CA ALA A 113 -18.26 -3.66 -0.40
C ALA A 113 -18.03 -2.22 0.05
N THR A 114 -17.09 -2.03 0.97
CA THR A 114 -16.59 -0.67 1.24
C THR A 114 -15.73 -0.26 0.05
N LEU A 115 -16.05 0.87 -0.56
CA LEU A 115 -15.29 1.40 -1.70
C LEU A 115 -14.44 2.58 -1.25
N ILE A 116 -13.18 2.58 -1.64
CA ILE A 116 -12.32 3.77 -1.64
C ILE A 116 -11.87 4.02 -3.07
N VAL A 117 -11.78 5.27 -3.47
CA VAL A 117 -11.37 5.66 -4.83
C VAL A 117 -9.99 6.27 -4.77
N ASP A 118 -9.13 5.93 -5.73
CA ASP A 118 -7.82 6.54 -5.91
C ASP A 118 -7.72 7.06 -7.34
N ALA A 119 -7.62 8.38 -7.44
CA ALA A 119 -7.52 9.08 -8.69
C ALA A 119 -6.06 9.27 -9.14
N ASN A 120 -5.08 8.99 -8.28
CA ASN A 120 -3.64 9.12 -8.58
C ASN A 120 -3.29 10.41 -9.33
N GLU A 121 -3.69 11.58 -8.78
CA GLU A 121 -3.41 12.90 -9.34
C GLU A 121 -4.04 13.18 -10.72
N SER A 122 -5.00 12.38 -11.17
CA SER A 122 -5.52 12.46 -12.54
C SER A 122 -6.64 13.48 -12.77
N TRP A 123 -7.22 14.04 -11.70
CA TRP A 123 -8.32 14.99 -11.84
C TRP A 123 -7.84 16.44 -11.77
N HIS A 124 -8.70 17.33 -12.23
CA HIS A 124 -8.51 18.77 -12.14
C HIS A 124 -9.60 19.38 -11.24
N SER A 125 -9.39 20.61 -10.79
CA SER A 125 -10.35 21.36 -9.97
C SER A 125 -11.70 21.53 -10.68
N GLU A 126 -11.70 21.66 -12.00
CA GLU A 126 -12.91 21.69 -12.81
C GLU A 126 -13.70 20.38 -12.68
N GLY A 127 -14.97 20.49 -12.25
CA GLY A 127 -15.86 19.35 -12.06
C GLY A 127 -15.60 18.55 -10.77
N LEU A 128 -14.64 18.95 -9.93
CA LEU A 128 -14.32 18.25 -8.68
C LEU A 128 -15.53 18.11 -7.76
N ALA A 129 -16.32 19.17 -7.59
CA ALA A 129 -17.52 19.16 -6.75
C ALA A 129 -18.54 18.09 -7.20
N ALA A 130 -18.83 18.03 -8.49
CA ALA A 130 -19.77 17.06 -9.05
C ALA A 130 -19.25 15.62 -8.92
N ARG A 131 -17.96 15.40 -9.18
CA ARG A 131 -17.32 14.08 -8.99
C ARG A 131 -17.39 13.64 -7.53
N CYS A 132 -16.97 14.49 -6.59
CA CYS A 132 -17.00 14.17 -5.17
C CYS A 132 -18.43 13.92 -4.67
N GLN A 133 -19.43 14.68 -5.12
CA GLN A 133 -20.82 14.45 -4.77
C GLN A 133 -21.31 13.08 -5.26
N LEU A 134 -21.02 12.73 -6.52
CA LEU A 134 -21.31 11.42 -7.07
C LEU A 134 -20.68 10.27 -6.25
N LEU A 135 -19.41 10.43 -5.84
CA LEU A 135 -18.73 9.45 -5.00
C LEU A 135 -19.45 9.29 -3.64
N ALA A 136 -19.84 10.40 -3.02
CA ALA A 136 -20.59 10.41 -1.77
C ALA A 136 -21.97 9.73 -1.92
N ASP A 137 -22.71 10.05 -3.00
CA ASP A 137 -24.02 9.45 -3.29
C ASP A 137 -23.93 7.93 -3.51
N LEU A 138 -22.82 7.44 -4.06
CA LEU A 138 -22.52 6.02 -4.23
C LEU A 138 -21.94 5.35 -2.96
N GLY A 139 -21.84 6.08 -1.85
CA GLY A 139 -21.33 5.58 -0.58
C GLY A 139 -19.84 5.21 -0.63
N VAL A 140 -19.03 5.94 -1.40
CA VAL A 140 -17.57 5.81 -1.36
C VAL A 140 -17.08 6.37 -0.03
N ALA A 141 -16.26 5.59 0.67
CA ALA A 141 -15.82 5.92 2.03
C ALA A 141 -14.72 6.98 2.07
N MET A 142 -13.90 7.08 1.01
CA MET A 142 -12.78 8.02 0.93
C MET A 142 -12.28 8.15 -0.52
N LEU A 143 -11.86 9.37 -0.88
CA LEU A 143 -11.20 9.71 -2.14
C LEU A 143 -9.71 10.00 -1.90
N GLU A 144 -8.83 9.29 -2.57
CA GLU A 144 -7.37 9.41 -2.45
C GLU A 144 -6.80 10.21 -3.63
N GLN A 145 -6.00 11.23 -3.28
CA GLN A 145 -5.24 12.13 -4.15
C GLN A 145 -5.95 12.48 -5.48
N PRO A 146 -7.05 13.26 -5.43
CA PRO A 146 -7.77 13.67 -6.64
C PRO A 146 -6.94 14.56 -7.56
N LEU A 147 -6.22 15.54 -6.99
CA LEU A 147 -5.48 16.56 -7.72
C LEU A 147 -3.98 16.30 -7.66
N PRO A 148 -3.19 16.84 -8.63
CA PRO A 148 -1.73 16.85 -8.55
C PRO A 148 -1.22 17.46 -7.25
N ALA A 149 -0.20 16.86 -6.65
CA ALA A 149 0.35 17.30 -5.35
C ALA A 149 0.91 18.73 -5.36
N ASP A 150 1.33 19.21 -6.54
CA ASP A 150 1.80 20.58 -6.74
C ASP A 150 0.68 21.54 -7.19
N ASP A 151 -0.55 21.04 -7.40
CA ASP A 151 -1.74 21.82 -7.82
C ASP A 151 -3.03 21.35 -7.09
N ASP A 152 -2.94 21.21 -5.77
CA ASP A 152 -4.06 20.77 -4.93
C ASP A 152 -4.68 21.90 -4.09
N SER A 153 -4.30 23.15 -4.35
CA SER A 153 -4.75 24.33 -3.59
C SER A 153 -6.27 24.52 -3.61
N ALA A 154 -6.94 24.03 -4.65
CA ALA A 154 -8.40 24.05 -4.76
C ALA A 154 -9.10 23.31 -3.63
N LEU A 155 -8.45 22.32 -2.98
CA LEU A 155 -9.01 21.59 -1.85
C LEU A 155 -9.16 22.44 -0.59
N GLU A 156 -8.39 23.52 -0.44
CA GLU A 156 -8.35 24.31 0.81
C GLU A 156 -9.67 25.02 1.11
N ASN A 157 -10.40 25.42 0.07
CA ASN A 157 -11.69 26.10 0.18
C ASN A 157 -12.85 25.22 -0.33
N PHE A 158 -12.59 23.93 -0.56
CA PHE A 158 -13.57 23.00 -1.08
C PHE A 158 -14.33 22.34 0.09
N VAL A 159 -15.66 22.33 0.02
CA VAL A 159 -16.48 21.58 0.99
C VAL A 159 -16.45 20.11 0.58
N HIS A 160 -15.84 19.27 1.40
CA HIS A 160 -15.67 17.84 1.11
C HIS A 160 -16.95 17.05 1.43
N PRO A 161 -17.67 16.50 0.43
CA PRO A 161 -18.85 15.67 0.70
C PRO A 161 -18.47 14.26 1.20
N LEU A 162 -17.19 13.88 1.07
CA LEU A 162 -16.59 12.66 1.61
C LEU A 162 -15.12 12.95 1.99
N PRO A 163 -14.50 12.17 2.91
CA PRO A 163 -13.11 12.37 3.30
C PRO A 163 -12.14 12.27 2.12
N ILE A 164 -11.17 13.19 2.06
CA ILE A 164 -10.09 13.19 1.08
C ILE A 164 -8.76 12.81 1.74
N CYS A 165 -8.03 11.90 1.12
CA CYS A 165 -6.76 11.36 1.60
C CYS A 165 -5.59 11.84 0.74
N ALA A 166 -4.57 12.42 1.37
CA ALA A 166 -3.32 12.78 0.73
C ALA A 166 -2.43 11.55 0.55
N ASP A 167 -1.95 11.30 -0.66
CA ASP A 167 -0.90 10.32 -0.94
C ASP A 167 0.37 11.04 -1.41
N GLU A 168 0.45 11.44 -2.66
CA GLU A 168 1.60 12.16 -3.23
C GLU A 168 1.83 13.52 -2.54
N SER A 169 0.78 14.14 -1.99
CA SER A 169 0.92 15.38 -1.22
C SER A 169 1.61 15.18 0.14
N CYS A 170 1.73 13.95 0.63
CA CYS A 170 2.38 13.62 1.90
C CYS A 170 3.49 12.60 1.77
N HIS A 171 4.75 13.05 1.86
CA HIS A 171 5.92 12.17 1.81
C HIS A 171 6.51 11.88 3.20
N THR A 172 6.64 12.90 4.03
CA THR A 172 7.23 12.83 5.39
C THR A 172 6.37 13.62 6.37
N ARG A 173 6.71 13.59 7.67
CA ARG A 173 6.00 14.41 8.67
C ARG A 173 6.10 15.91 8.38
N GLU A 174 7.13 16.35 7.67
CA GLU A 174 7.34 17.74 7.27
C GLU A 174 6.29 18.21 6.27
N SER A 175 5.64 17.29 5.55
CA SER A 175 4.52 17.61 4.66
C SER A 175 3.23 17.94 5.43
N LEU A 176 3.07 17.49 6.68
CA LEU A 176 1.78 17.58 7.40
C LEU A 176 1.23 19.02 7.57
N PRO A 177 2.04 20.04 7.89
CA PRO A 177 1.50 21.39 8.10
C PRO A 177 0.78 21.96 6.88
N ARG A 178 1.24 21.68 5.65
CA ARG A 178 0.63 22.20 4.41
C ARG A 178 -0.66 21.47 3.99
N LEU A 179 -0.96 20.32 4.61
CA LEU A 179 -2.15 19.52 4.27
C LEU A 179 -3.38 19.93 5.08
N ARG A 180 -3.19 20.72 6.14
CA ARG A 180 -4.29 21.22 6.97
C ARG A 180 -5.27 22.03 6.10
N GLY A 181 -6.55 21.70 6.19
CA GLY A 181 -7.60 22.31 5.38
C GLY A 181 -7.78 21.72 3.99
N ARG A 182 -6.85 20.88 3.49
CA ARG A 182 -6.94 20.23 2.18
C ARG A 182 -7.28 18.74 2.24
N TYR A 183 -6.95 18.07 3.33
CA TYR A 183 -7.13 16.64 3.48
C TYR A 183 -7.52 16.27 4.91
N GLU A 184 -8.43 15.31 5.07
CA GLU A 184 -8.79 14.72 6.38
C GLU A 184 -7.90 13.52 6.72
N MET A 185 -7.33 12.87 5.70
CA MET A 185 -6.59 11.63 5.84
C MET A 185 -5.23 11.72 5.15
N VAL A 186 -4.29 10.90 5.62
CA VAL A 186 -2.95 10.78 5.03
C VAL A 186 -2.63 9.31 4.78
N ASN A 187 -2.15 9.02 3.57
CA ASN A 187 -1.63 7.72 3.17
C ASN A 187 -0.13 7.61 3.50
N ILE A 188 0.20 6.92 4.59
CA ILE A 188 1.58 6.69 5.01
C ILE A 188 2.14 5.45 4.29
N LYS A 189 3.19 5.65 3.48
CA LYS A 189 3.95 4.57 2.84
C LYS A 189 5.42 4.62 3.25
N LEU A 190 5.98 3.48 3.66
CA LEU A 190 7.36 3.41 4.15
C LEU A 190 8.40 3.80 3.10
N ASP A 191 8.14 3.53 1.83
CA ASP A 191 9.02 3.91 0.74
C ASP A 191 9.01 5.41 0.46
N LYS A 192 7.91 6.13 0.77
CA LYS A 192 7.86 7.60 0.78
C LYS A 192 8.51 8.17 2.04
N THR A 193 8.11 7.70 3.23
CA THR A 193 8.67 8.17 4.50
C THR A 193 10.13 7.78 4.66
N GLY A 194 10.65 6.86 3.85
CA GLY A 194 12.00 6.36 3.98
C GLY A 194 12.23 5.56 5.26
N GLY A 195 11.23 4.79 5.69
CA GLY A 195 11.36 3.86 6.82
C GLY A 195 10.31 4.02 7.91
N LEU A 196 10.30 3.04 8.81
CA LEU A 196 9.42 2.94 9.96
C LEU A 196 9.76 4.00 11.01
N THR A 197 11.04 4.37 11.14
CA THR A 197 11.47 5.43 12.06
C THR A 197 10.79 6.77 11.76
N GLU A 198 10.68 7.13 10.47
CA GLU A 198 9.97 8.34 10.06
C GLU A 198 8.46 8.17 10.22
N ALA A 199 7.90 7.06 9.72
CA ALA A 199 6.47 6.79 9.76
C ALA A 199 5.89 6.73 11.18
N ALA A 200 6.61 6.13 12.14
CA ALA A 200 6.19 6.04 13.53
C ALA A 200 6.18 7.41 14.23
N GLY A 201 7.02 8.34 13.79
CA GLY A 201 7.00 9.72 14.25
C GLY A 201 5.82 10.52 13.69
N SER A 202 5.46 10.30 12.42
CA SER A 202 4.28 10.93 11.81
C SER A 202 2.98 10.60 12.56
N GLY A 203 2.83 9.37 13.05
CA GLY A 203 1.65 8.96 13.83
C GLY A 203 1.58 9.49 15.27
N ARG A 204 2.67 10.05 15.82
CA ARG A 204 2.72 10.58 17.20
C ARG A 204 2.63 12.11 17.28
N GLY A 205 2.62 12.82 16.14
CA GLY A 205 2.65 14.29 16.08
C GLY A 205 1.33 15.01 16.35
N GLY A 206 0.22 14.31 16.64
CA GLY A 206 -1.11 14.91 16.86
C GLY A 206 -1.39 15.36 18.30
N GLY A 207 -0.37 15.89 18.99
CA GLY A 207 -0.42 16.21 20.41
C GLY A 207 -0.31 17.70 20.71
N ASN A 208 -1.15 18.55 20.12
CA ASN A 208 -1.81 19.69 20.80
C ASN A 208 -2.43 20.66 19.78
N GLY A 209 -3.76 20.66 19.70
CA GLY A 209 -4.55 21.78 19.17
C GLY A 209 -5.07 21.59 17.74
N ARG A 210 -6.31 21.12 17.62
CA ARG A 210 -7.07 21.02 16.35
C ARG A 210 -6.28 20.43 15.18
N ASP A 211 -5.43 19.46 15.48
CA ASP A 211 -4.66 18.70 14.50
C ASP A 211 -5.59 17.74 13.74
N LEU A 212 -5.38 17.60 12.43
CA LEU A 212 -6.05 16.67 11.51
C LEU A 212 -6.74 15.53 12.27
N ASN A 213 -8.08 15.50 12.24
CA ASN A 213 -8.89 14.50 12.94
C ASN A 213 -8.55 13.07 12.47
N GLY A 214 -7.46 12.53 13.01
CA GLY A 214 -7.31 11.18 13.52
C GLY A 214 -7.51 10.00 12.57
N CYS A 215 -7.57 10.17 11.25
CA CYS A 215 -7.74 9.06 10.32
C CYS A 215 -6.49 8.83 9.47
N TRP A 216 -5.54 8.09 10.04
CA TRP A 216 -4.33 7.64 9.34
C TRP A 216 -4.61 6.38 8.53
N ALA A 217 -4.53 6.49 7.20
CA ALA A 217 -4.49 5.31 6.34
C ALA A 217 -3.03 4.90 6.17
N VAL A 218 -2.55 3.93 6.95
CA VAL A 218 -1.17 3.44 6.78
C VAL A 218 -1.14 2.35 5.70
N CYS A 219 -0.85 2.71 4.44
CA CYS A 219 -0.56 1.73 3.40
C CYS A 219 0.92 1.31 3.40
N PHE A 220 1.22 0.11 3.89
CA PHE A 220 2.49 -0.53 3.57
C PHE A 220 2.42 -1.10 2.13
N ALA A 221 2.96 -0.36 1.15
CA ALA A 221 3.19 -0.88 -0.20
C ALA A 221 4.69 -1.14 -0.41
N PRO A 222 5.15 -2.39 -0.55
CA PRO A 222 6.46 -2.62 -1.14
C PRO A 222 6.37 -2.34 -2.65
N ARG A 223 7.11 -1.34 -3.15
CA ARG A 223 7.31 -1.16 -4.59
C ARG A 223 8.05 -2.39 -5.13
N ALA A 224 7.53 -3.00 -6.20
CA ALA A 224 8.16 -4.13 -6.86
C ALA A 224 9.57 -3.73 -7.31
N GLY A 225 10.59 -4.34 -6.71
CA GLY A 225 11.99 -3.98 -6.91
C GLY A 225 12.82 -3.96 -5.64
N SER A 226 12.78 -5.04 -4.83
CA SER A 226 13.83 -5.25 -3.84
C SER A 226 15.16 -5.52 -4.56
N PRO A 227 16.31 -5.01 -4.05
CA PRO A 227 17.60 -5.30 -4.65
C PRO A 227 17.90 -6.81 -4.64
N PRO A 228 18.72 -7.31 -5.59
CA PRO A 228 18.91 -8.74 -5.81
C PRO A 228 19.37 -9.49 -4.56
N ARG A 229 18.88 -10.73 -4.41
CA ARG A 229 19.17 -11.69 -3.33
C ARG A 229 20.66 -11.93 -3.04
N SER A 230 21.57 -11.49 -3.92
CA SER A 230 23.02 -11.61 -3.76
C SER A 230 23.58 -10.75 -2.62
N LEU A 231 23.02 -9.56 -2.38
CA LEU A 231 23.43 -8.70 -1.24
C LEU A 231 23.05 -9.32 0.10
N TRP A 232 21.89 -9.99 0.15
CA TRP A 232 21.45 -10.73 1.33
C TRP A 232 22.31 -11.95 1.63
N ARG A 233 22.99 -12.56 0.65
CA ARG A 233 23.86 -13.73 0.88
C ARG A 233 25.14 -13.39 1.63
N ARG A 234 25.69 -12.18 1.45
CA ARG A 234 26.90 -11.75 2.18
C ARG A 234 26.60 -11.43 3.66
N TRP A 235 25.36 -11.06 3.98
CA TRP A 235 24.89 -10.85 5.36
C TRP A 235 24.28 -12.09 6.03
N ARG A 236 23.74 -13.04 5.25
CA ARG A 236 23.10 -14.28 5.78
C ARG A 236 24.11 -15.32 6.29
N ALA A 237 25.40 -15.15 6.02
CA ALA A 237 26.43 -16.08 6.49
C ALA A 237 26.65 -16.10 8.02
N SER A 238 26.06 -15.15 8.77
CA SER A 238 26.22 -15.11 10.23
C SER A 238 24.98 -15.49 11.05
N LEU A 239 23.80 -15.72 10.45
CA LEU A 239 22.56 -15.94 11.22
C LEU A 239 21.58 -16.87 10.48
N THR A 240 21.56 -18.15 10.85
CA THR A 240 20.56 -19.14 10.40
C THR A 240 19.90 -19.86 11.58
N SER A 241 18.56 -19.80 11.63
CA SER A 241 17.60 -20.81 12.16
C SER A 241 16.18 -20.17 12.18
N THR A 242 15.27 -20.49 11.22
CA THR A 242 14.03 -21.33 11.33
C THR A 242 12.94 -20.79 12.28
N ALA A 243 11.61 -20.85 12.07
CA ALA A 243 10.71 -21.62 11.18
C ALA A 243 9.35 -20.88 11.05
N ARG A 244 8.68 -20.93 9.89
CA ARG A 244 7.34 -21.55 9.61
C ARG A 244 6.37 -21.60 10.81
N HIS A 245 5.15 -21.05 10.64
CA HIS A 245 3.86 -21.77 10.76
C HIS A 245 2.70 -20.88 10.29
N GLY A 246 1.78 -21.50 9.54
CA GLY A 246 0.57 -20.87 9.00
C GLY A 246 -0.64 -21.09 9.90
N TRP A 247 -1.54 -20.13 9.90
CA TRP A 247 -2.80 -20.20 10.64
C TRP A 247 -3.96 -19.70 9.77
N ARG A 248 -5.06 -20.45 9.78
CA ARG A 248 -6.41 -20.06 9.33
C ARG A 248 -7.27 -19.78 10.58
N TRP A 249 -8.46 -19.19 10.44
CA TRP A 249 -9.67 -19.25 11.31
C TRP A 249 -10.45 -17.91 11.41
N THR A 250 -11.65 -17.98 11.99
CA THR A 250 -12.94 -17.34 11.65
C THR A 250 -13.30 -16.05 12.43
N LEU A 251 -14.25 -15.30 11.86
CA LEU A 251 -14.70 -13.93 12.24
C LEU A 251 -15.57 -13.90 13.51
N SER A 252 -15.43 -12.87 14.36
CA SER A 252 -16.49 -12.45 15.29
C SER A 252 -16.51 -10.91 15.39
N ARG A 253 -17.71 -10.32 15.34
CA ARG A 253 -17.98 -8.86 15.32
C ARG A 253 -18.19 -8.32 16.76
N ARG A 254 -17.64 -7.12 17.05
CA ARG A 254 -18.33 -5.88 17.49
C ARG A 254 -17.49 -5.03 18.47
N CYS A 255 -17.21 -3.79 18.07
CA CYS A 255 -17.35 -2.52 18.80
C CYS A 255 -16.98 -1.41 17.79
N GLY A 256 -17.69 -0.29 17.64
CA GLY A 256 -18.33 0.53 18.66
C GLY A 256 -17.62 1.88 18.85
N SER A 257 -16.88 2.36 17.85
CA SER A 257 -16.39 3.74 17.63
C SER A 257 -15.66 3.70 16.28
N ALA A 258 -15.67 4.80 15.51
CA ALA A 258 -15.22 4.84 14.12
C ALA A 258 -13.92 4.04 13.88
N PRO A 259 -13.90 3.02 13.01
CA PRO A 259 -12.71 2.23 12.82
C PRO A 259 -11.66 3.10 12.14
N ALA A 260 -10.47 3.21 12.73
CA ALA A 260 -9.28 3.57 11.99
C ALA A 260 -9.20 2.61 10.79
N CYS A 261 -9.47 3.11 9.59
CA CYS A 261 -9.46 2.31 8.38
C CYS A 261 -8.00 2.13 7.97
N PHE A 262 -7.37 1.10 8.52
CA PHE A 262 -6.04 0.72 8.10
C PHE A 262 -6.12 0.01 6.76
N ILE A 263 -5.74 0.70 5.69
CA ILE A 263 -5.73 0.14 4.34
C ILE A 263 -4.36 -0.49 4.10
N PHE A 264 -4.24 -1.80 4.23
CA PHE A 264 -3.00 -2.50 3.88
C PHE A 264 -3.07 -3.04 2.44
N LYS A 265 -1.98 -2.93 1.68
CA LYS A 265 -1.88 -3.49 0.33
C LYS A 265 -1.12 -4.82 0.37
N PRO A 266 -1.67 -5.93 -0.13
CA PRO A 266 -0.86 -7.14 -0.33
C PRO A 266 0.19 -6.88 -1.43
N ALA A 267 1.42 -7.34 -1.20
CA ALA A 267 2.41 -7.46 -2.27
C ALA A 267 1.82 -8.37 -3.34
N SER A 268 1.75 -7.92 -4.60
CA SER A 268 1.24 -8.76 -5.69
C SER A 268 2.06 -10.04 -5.73
N ALA A 269 1.42 -11.19 -5.48
CA ALA A 269 2.00 -12.47 -5.84
C ALA A 269 2.19 -12.42 -7.35
N ALA A 270 3.44 -12.44 -7.80
CA ALA A 270 3.74 -12.69 -9.20
C ALA A 270 2.94 -13.93 -9.62
N ASP A 271 2.12 -13.75 -10.64
CA ASP A 271 1.35 -14.79 -11.30
C ASP A 271 2.27 -15.99 -11.58
N ARG A 272 2.06 -17.07 -10.83
CA ARG A 272 2.69 -18.36 -11.10
C ARG A 272 1.68 -19.20 -11.84
N SER A 273 1.55 -18.94 -13.12
CA SER A 273 1.02 -19.94 -14.04
C SER A 273 1.90 -21.19 -13.99
N SER A 274 1.23 -22.33 -13.78
CA SER A 274 1.64 -23.72 -13.55
C SER A 274 2.91 -24.29 -14.21
N PRO A 275 3.48 -25.38 -13.64
CA PRO A 275 4.66 -26.04 -14.17
C PRO A 275 4.33 -26.80 -15.46
N ALA A 276 5.10 -26.52 -16.52
CA ALA A 276 5.14 -27.37 -17.70
C ALA A 276 5.58 -28.79 -17.29
N GLY A 277 4.68 -29.75 -17.49
CA GLY A 277 4.94 -31.16 -17.30
C GLY A 277 6.03 -31.67 -18.26
N ASN A 278 7.01 -32.37 -17.71
CA ASN A 278 7.87 -33.26 -18.48
C ASN A 278 7.01 -34.40 -19.04
N ALA A 279 6.75 -34.38 -20.36
CA ALA A 279 6.32 -35.54 -21.12
C ALA A 279 7.44 -35.91 -22.12
N PRO A 280 7.80 -37.20 -22.29
CA PRO A 280 8.93 -37.60 -23.12
C PRO A 280 8.63 -37.47 -24.61
N LEU A 281 9.62 -37.01 -25.38
CA LEU A 281 9.62 -36.95 -26.85
C LEU A 281 9.31 -38.33 -27.48
N PRO A 282 8.37 -38.44 -28.43
CA PRO A 282 8.14 -39.68 -29.15
C PRO A 282 9.26 -39.94 -30.17
N ARG A 283 9.83 -41.14 -30.10
CA ARG A 283 10.80 -41.68 -31.05
C ARG A 283 10.21 -41.73 -32.46
N ARG A 284 10.87 -41.11 -33.44
CA ARG A 284 10.58 -41.23 -34.87
C ARG A 284 10.68 -42.70 -35.30
N ARG A 285 9.55 -43.32 -35.69
CA ARG A 285 9.54 -44.55 -36.49
C ARG A 285 9.64 -44.17 -37.97
N ARG A 286 10.60 -44.76 -38.68
CA ARG A 286 10.69 -44.75 -40.16
C ARG A 286 9.49 -45.51 -40.74
N PRO A 287 8.86 -45.04 -41.83
CA PRO A 287 7.98 -45.89 -42.63
C PRO A 287 8.82 -46.76 -43.57
N ALA A 288 8.67 -48.08 -43.45
CA ALA A 288 8.97 -49.04 -44.50
C ALA A 288 7.86 -48.95 -45.57
N GLY A 289 8.25 -49.01 -46.85
CA GLY A 289 7.41 -48.62 -47.98
C GLY A 289 6.31 -49.60 -48.39
N THR A 290 5.52 -49.19 -49.38
CA THR A 290 5.47 -49.78 -50.74
C THR A 290 4.23 -49.28 -51.49
N ARG A 291 4.45 -48.87 -52.75
CA ARG A 291 3.67 -49.19 -53.98
C ARG A 291 3.43 -47.98 -54.89
N ARG A 292 3.93 -48.18 -56.11
CA ARG A 292 3.77 -47.44 -57.38
C ARG A 292 4.59 -46.17 -57.55
#